data_AF-A0A1Y0IJJ4-F1
#
_entry.id   AF-A0A1Y0IJJ4-F1
#
_cell.length_a   1.000
_cell.length_b   1.000
_cell.length_c   1.000
_cell.angle_alpha   90.00
_cell.angle_beta   90.00
_cell.angle_gamma   90.00
#
_symmetry.space_group_name_H-M   'P 1'
#
loop_
_entity.id
_entity.type
_entity.pdbx_description
1 polymer ?
#
loop_
_entity_poly.entity_id
_entity_poly.type
_entity_poly.pdbx_seq_one_letter_code
_entity_poly.pdbx_strand_id
1 'polypeptide(L)'
;MKMNKVFSATMLATVLVTSAALPIGSNTANAASNIVINEVMWNQTSGGEWVELFNPTSSAIDVSGLLLSDNEGYDTGEGEYWIPSGTTIPAGGYLTIGASTSAATLKWTTSGPALSNSGDGVHLVRDSNHDGKWSSADKIDGFEFTSAWGGNGNGYSLERKSADGTSTSQATWGQSTVLGGTPKAKNSISTDGDTGGGDGGGTTPPPTTTDKVVLFDNAHCNTCGNADWVINGAYSDFATALRNAGYTVRENTSSITSTVLTGVDVLVLPEPNTNFSSSEKTAINDFVLNKGKGLYIISDHIISDRNNDGWDSVEIFNGYLQGQYSSTNEWIGKSFGFRVNENDITQEPMTDVRPHAITSGVSGVAAWNGATFTITNSAYAQGLVYLTNTAAGPYVVASQVPSGGRVSAIGDSSPFNDGSGLTSVANYNSWPQYGHAKLAVNTVKWLAKDL
;
A
#
# COMPACT_ATOMS: atom_id res chain seq x y z
N MET A 1 -28.41 74.98 -38.04
CA MET A 1 -29.19 74.43 -36.91
C MET A 1 -29.15 72.90 -37.07
N LYS A 2 -28.68 72.14 -36.06
CA LYS A 2 -28.86 70.68 -35.77
C LYS A 2 -29.14 69.74 -36.97
N MET A 3 -28.44 68.63 -37.24
CA MET A 3 -27.88 67.55 -36.41
C MET A 3 -27.14 66.59 -37.35
N ASN A 4 -25.98 66.04 -36.95
CA ASN A 4 -25.49 64.75 -37.45
C ASN A 4 -25.17 63.88 -36.23
N LYS A 5 -25.84 62.72 -36.13
CA LYS A 5 -25.64 61.73 -35.07
C LYS A 5 -24.49 60.81 -35.46
N VAL A 6 -23.43 60.78 -34.66
CA VAL A 6 -22.45 59.68 -34.62
C VAL A 6 -22.58 59.06 -33.24
N PHE A 7 -23.03 57.81 -33.17
CA PHE A 7 -22.95 57.00 -31.96
C PHE A 7 -21.58 56.32 -31.94
N SER A 8 -20.71 56.79 -31.05
CA SER A 8 -19.51 56.06 -30.62
C SER A 8 -19.79 55.50 -29.24
N ALA A 9 -19.81 54.18 -29.10
CA ALA A 9 -19.92 53.52 -27.82
C ALA A 9 -18.54 53.46 -27.16
N THR A 10 -18.45 54.00 -25.95
CA THR A 10 -17.26 54.05 -25.09
C THR A 10 -16.88 52.63 -24.65
N MET A 11 -15.65 52.20 -24.96
CA MET A 11 -15.09 50.96 -24.39
C MET A 11 -14.44 51.31 -23.05
N LEU A 12 -15.01 50.82 -21.95
CA LEU A 12 -14.43 50.90 -20.61
C LEU A 12 -13.30 49.86 -20.52
N ALA A 13 -12.05 50.29 -20.38
CA ALA A 13 -10.93 49.38 -20.15
C ALA A 13 -10.87 49.02 -18.67
N THR A 14 -11.35 47.83 -18.31
CA THR A 14 -11.13 47.21 -17.00
C THR A 14 -9.72 46.64 -16.98
N VAL A 15 -8.82 47.24 -16.19
CA VAL A 15 -7.50 46.64 -15.91
C VAL A 15 -7.74 45.48 -14.94
N LEU A 16 -7.78 44.26 -15.47
CA LEU A 16 -7.68 43.04 -14.68
C LEU A 16 -6.23 42.91 -14.24
N VAL A 17 -5.94 43.17 -12.97
CA VAL A 17 -4.69 42.69 -12.36
C VAL A 17 -4.88 41.20 -12.16
N THR A 18 -4.36 40.40 -13.10
CA THR A 18 -4.24 38.96 -12.90
C THR A 18 -3.13 38.75 -11.86
N SER A 19 -3.51 38.43 -10.63
CA SER A 19 -2.62 37.71 -9.72
C SER A 19 -2.27 36.39 -10.41
N ALA A 20 -1.05 36.27 -10.93
CA ALA A 20 -0.54 34.99 -11.36
C ALA A 20 -0.42 34.12 -10.10
N ALA A 21 -1.41 33.24 -9.89
CA ALA A 21 -1.23 32.12 -8.99
C ALA A 21 -0.08 31.29 -9.54
N LEU A 22 0.99 31.16 -8.74
CA LEU A 22 2.05 30.21 -9.03
C LEU A 22 1.41 28.82 -9.13
N PRO A 23 1.79 27.99 -10.12
CA PRO A 23 1.27 26.64 -10.23
C PRO A 23 1.80 25.85 -9.03
N ILE A 24 0.94 25.58 -8.05
CA ILE A 24 1.22 24.61 -7.00
C ILE A 24 1.17 23.25 -7.71
N GLY A 25 2.35 22.66 -7.93
CA GLY A 25 2.45 21.36 -8.59
C GLY A 25 1.72 20.32 -7.77
N SER A 26 0.63 19.76 -8.32
CA SER A 26 -0.21 18.75 -7.70
C SER A 26 0.42 17.34 -7.62
N ASN A 27 1.76 17.24 -7.69
CA ASN A 27 2.47 15.96 -7.67
C ASN A 27 3.13 15.64 -6.31
N THR A 28 3.27 16.60 -5.40
CA THR A 28 3.86 16.37 -4.07
C THR A 28 2.87 15.75 -3.08
N ALA A 29 1.56 15.96 -3.28
CA ALA A 29 0.51 15.57 -2.35
C ALA A 29 0.43 14.05 -2.07
N ASN A 30 0.72 13.19 -3.07
CA ASN A 30 0.65 11.73 -2.92
C ASN A 30 1.94 11.07 -2.39
N ALA A 31 3.09 11.77 -2.38
CA ALA A 31 4.35 11.20 -1.92
C ALA A 31 4.45 11.18 -0.39
N ALA A 32 3.90 12.21 0.28
CA ALA A 32 3.92 12.34 1.75
C ALA A 32 3.20 11.21 2.49
N SER A 33 2.27 10.48 1.86
CA SER A 33 1.56 9.36 2.49
C SER A 33 2.46 8.16 2.82
N ASN A 34 3.71 8.13 2.34
CA ASN A 34 4.68 7.07 2.63
C ASN A 34 5.64 7.42 3.76
N ILE A 35 5.52 8.59 4.38
CA ILE A 35 6.33 8.95 5.56
C ILE A 35 5.76 8.23 6.77
N VAL A 36 6.66 7.67 7.57
CA VAL A 36 6.31 6.94 8.77
C VAL A 36 6.93 7.58 10.01
N ILE A 37 6.23 7.49 11.14
CA ILE A 37 6.82 7.77 12.45
C ILE A 37 7.71 6.58 12.78
N ASN A 38 9.01 6.86 12.98
CA ASN A 38 10.06 5.84 13.12
C ASN A 38 10.49 5.63 14.55
N GLU A 39 10.62 6.71 15.32
CA GLU A 39 11.19 6.67 16.66
C GLU A 39 10.62 7.83 17.49
N VAL A 40 10.35 7.57 18.77
CA VAL A 40 9.79 8.56 19.69
C VAL A 40 10.58 8.53 20.99
N MET A 41 11.19 9.65 21.31
CA MET A 41 11.73 9.92 22.63
C MET A 41 10.72 10.73 23.43
N TRP A 42 9.92 10.02 24.22
CA TRP A 42 8.80 10.59 24.94
C TRP A 42 9.07 10.79 26.44
N ASN A 43 10.18 10.29 26.98
CA ASN A 43 10.51 10.41 28.42
C ASN A 43 12.04 10.36 28.63
N GLN A 44 12.74 11.39 28.15
CA GLN A 44 14.21 11.50 28.22
C GLN A 44 14.67 12.00 29.61
N THR A 45 15.77 11.47 30.13
CA THR A 45 16.33 11.89 31.43
C THR A 45 16.97 13.28 31.41
N SER A 46 17.38 13.76 30.24
CA SER A 46 17.89 15.12 30.01
C SER A 46 17.87 15.42 28.51
N GLY A 47 17.53 16.64 28.07
CA GLY A 47 17.60 17.00 26.65
C GLY A 47 16.30 16.89 25.85
N GLY A 48 15.13 16.90 26.49
CA GLY A 48 13.83 17.10 25.81
C GLY A 48 13.34 15.95 24.92
N GLU A 49 12.05 15.99 24.62
CA GLU A 49 11.36 15.01 23.79
C GLU A 49 11.53 15.29 22.30
N TRP A 50 11.41 14.24 21.49
CA TRP A 50 11.45 14.34 20.04
C TRP A 50 10.77 13.15 19.36
N VAL A 51 10.32 13.39 18.14
CA VAL A 51 9.76 12.40 17.20
C VAL A 51 10.65 12.38 15.96
N GLU A 52 10.89 11.19 15.43
CA GLU A 52 11.57 11.00 14.16
C GLU A 52 10.63 10.48 13.08
N LEU A 53 10.69 11.13 11.92
CA LEU A 53 10.06 10.68 10.70
C LEU A 53 11.09 9.98 9.81
N PHE A 54 10.69 8.89 9.16
CA PHE A 54 11.50 8.17 8.19
C PHE A 54 10.83 8.17 6.81
N ASN A 55 11.65 8.36 5.78
CA ASN A 55 11.26 8.17 4.38
C ASN A 55 11.78 6.80 3.89
N PRO A 56 10.94 5.75 3.86
CA PRO A 56 11.34 4.42 3.38
C PRO A 56 11.50 4.34 1.86
N THR A 57 11.16 5.40 1.11
CA THR A 57 11.16 5.37 -0.35
C THR A 57 12.55 5.65 -0.95
N SER A 58 12.71 5.33 -2.23
CA SER A 58 13.93 5.58 -3.01
C SER A 58 14.03 7.00 -3.57
N SER A 59 13.08 7.90 -3.25
CA SER A 59 13.06 9.29 -3.69
C SER A 59 12.90 10.24 -2.51
N ALA A 60 13.34 11.49 -2.68
CA ALA A 60 13.07 12.51 -1.66
C ALA A 60 11.56 12.80 -1.57
N ILE A 61 11.05 12.95 -0.36
CA ILE A 61 9.65 13.33 -0.09
C ILE A 61 9.61 14.73 0.49
N ASP A 62 8.77 15.58 -0.07
CA ASP A 62 8.42 16.88 0.50
C ASP A 62 7.40 16.68 1.63
N VAL A 63 7.75 17.13 2.83
CA VAL A 63 6.93 17.05 4.05
C VAL A 63 6.48 18.43 4.53
N SER A 64 6.65 19.45 3.70
CA SER A 64 6.22 20.82 3.97
C SER A 64 4.73 20.88 4.31
N GLY A 65 4.39 21.59 5.39
CA GLY A 65 3.01 21.83 5.79
C GLY A 65 2.29 20.61 6.36
N LEU A 66 2.96 19.48 6.58
CA LEU A 66 2.39 18.42 7.40
C LEU A 66 2.33 18.86 8.86
N LEU A 67 1.34 18.35 9.58
CA LEU A 67 1.13 18.62 10.99
C LEU A 67 1.55 17.39 11.81
N LEU A 68 2.37 17.61 12.82
CA LEU A 68 2.66 16.64 13.88
C LEU A 68 1.83 17.02 15.12
N SER A 69 1.07 16.08 15.65
CA SER A 69 0.08 16.27 16.72
C SER A 69 0.24 15.19 17.79
N ASP A 70 -0.02 15.50 19.06
CA ASP A 70 -0.04 14.52 20.16
C ASP A 70 -1.43 13.91 20.41
N ASN A 71 -2.53 14.60 20.09
CA ASN A 71 -3.89 14.08 20.32
C ASN A 71 -4.79 14.13 19.07
N GLU A 72 -5.80 13.24 19.02
CA GLU A 72 -6.86 13.26 18.01
C GLU A 72 -7.95 14.28 18.38
N GLY A 73 -8.04 15.35 17.58
CA GLY A 73 -9.25 16.17 17.46
C GLY A 73 -9.38 17.43 18.33
N TYR A 74 -9.87 18.48 17.67
CA TYR A 74 -10.48 19.77 18.10
C TYR A 74 -9.76 20.68 19.10
N ASP A 75 -8.81 20.19 19.89
CA ASP A 75 -8.06 21.01 20.84
C ASP A 75 -6.86 21.65 20.16
N THR A 76 -7.07 22.83 19.57
CA THR A 76 -6.02 23.64 18.93
C THR A 76 -5.13 24.38 19.95
N GLY A 77 -5.25 24.05 21.25
CA GLY A 77 -4.62 24.79 22.34
C GLY A 77 -3.21 24.32 22.69
N GLU A 78 -2.91 23.03 22.51
CA GLU A 78 -1.68 22.36 22.94
C GLU A 78 -1.35 21.22 21.94
N GLY A 79 -0.07 20.92 21.68
CA GLY A 79 0.30 19.66 21.01
C GLY A 79 0.62 19.65 19.51
N GLU A 80 0.49 20.78 18.80
CA GLU A 80 0.62 20.85 17.34
C GLU A 80 1.96 21.45 16.85
N TYR A 81 2.56 20.85 15.82
CA TYR A 81 3.73 21.40 15.12
C TYR A 81 3.60 21.29 13.59
N TRP A 82 3.56 22.44 12.93
CA TRP A 82 3.57 22.55 11.47
C TRP A 82 4.98 22.47 10.91
N ILE A 83 5.24 21.51 10.03
CA ILE A 83 6.54 21.35 9.39
C ILE A 83 6.79 22.52 8.41
N PRO A 84 7.90 23.27 8.55
CA PRO A 84 8.16 24.44 7.72
C PRO A 84 8.20 24.13 6.22
N SER A 85 7.80 25.12 5.42
CA SER A 85 7.90 25.04 3.96
C SER A 85 9.35 24.85 3.49
N GLY A 86 9.54 24.03 2.45
CA GLY A 86 10.84 23.67 1.89
C GLY A 86 11.52 22.50 2.60
N THR A 87 10.81 21.81 3.49
CA THR A 87 11.34 20.65 4.21
C THR A 87 11.17 19.39 3.38
N THR A 88 12.29 18.75 3.03
CA THR A 88 12.31 17.48 2.31
C THR A 88 13.10 16.45 3.08
N ILE A 89 12.62 15.21 3.10
CA ILE A 89 13.36 14.05 3.63
C ILE A 89 13.94 13.29 2.44
N PRO A 90 15.28 13.14 2.31
CA PRO A 90 15.89 12.35 1.25
C PRO A 90 15.39 10.90 1.23
N ALA A 91 15.65 10.19 0.12
CA ALA A 91 15.42 8.75 0.02
C ALA A 91 16.16 8.00 1.15
N GLY A 92 15.47 7.13 1.89
CA GLY A 92 16.03 6.45 3.07
C GLY A 92 16.46 7.41 4.19
N GLY A 93 16.00 8.66 4.15
CA GLY A 93 16.40 9.72 5.07
C GLY A 93 15.50 9.82 6.29
N TYR A 94 16.00 10.53 7.30
CA TYR A 94 15.34 10.73 8.59
C TYR A 94 15.20 12.22 8.91
N LEU A 95 14.14 12.59 9.62
CA LEU A 95 13.90 13.94 10.11
C LEU A 95 13.45 13.90 11.56
N THR A 96 14.27 14.46 12.45
CA THR A 96 13.92 14.64 13.86
C THR A 96 13.27 15.99 14.12
N ILE A 97 12.15 15.97 14.85
CA ILE A 97 11.34 17.12 15.25
C ILE A 97 11.17 17.03 16.77
N GLY A 98 11.54 18.07 17.51
CA GLY A 98 11.57 17.95 18.98
C GLY A 98 11.48 19.26 19.74
N ALA A 99 11.49 19.16 21.07
CA ALA A 99 11.51 20.31 21.95
C ALA A 99 12.78 21.15 21.75
N SER A 100 12.72 22.44 22.09
CA SER A 100 13.86 23.36 21.97
C SER A 100 15.14 22.88 22.68
N THR A 101 14.96 22.13 23.78
CA THR A 101 16.02 21.51 24.58
C THR A 101 16.62 20.25 23.97
N SER A 102 16.05 19.71 22.89
CA SER A 102 16.51 18.51 22.20
C SER A 102 17.57 18.77 21.14
N ALA A 103 18.19 17.67 20.71
CA ALA A 103 19.12 17.65 19.58
C ALA A 103 18.39 17.49 18.22
N ALA A 104 17.06 17.60 18.20
CA ALA A 104 16.26 17.47 16.98
C ALA A 104 16.62 18.52 15.93
N THR A 105 16.41 18.16 14.66
CA THR A 105 16.71 18.99 13.49
C THR A 105 15.77 20.18 13.41
N LEU A 106 14.47 19.90 13.52
CA LEU A 106 13.43 20.90 13.65
C LEU A 106 13.02 20.99 15.11
N LYS A 107 12.72 22.20 15.56
CA LYS A 107 12.45 22.47 16.98
C LYS A 107 11.15 23.23 17.17
N TRP A 108 10.30 22.75 18.07
CA TRP A 108 9.18 23.52 18.59
C TRP A 108 9.64 24.36 19.79
N THR A 109 9.27 25.64 19.80
CA THR A 109 9.73 26.62 20.80
C THR A 109 8.75 26.82 21.96
N THR A 110 7.45 26.64 21.73
CA THR A 110 6.38 26.87 22.73
C THR A 110 5.12 26.01 22.53
N SER A 111 4.87 25.51 21.32
CA SER A 111 3.71 24.68 20.95
C SER A 111 4.21 23.54 20.05
N GLY A 112 4.14 22.33 20.55
CA GLY A 112 4.47 21.07 19.87
C GLY A 112 3.96 19.91 20.71
N PRO A 113 4.07 18.66 20.23
CA PRO A 113 3.62 17.49 20.94
C PRO A 113 4.11 17.47 22.39
N ALA A 114 3.19 17.47 23.35
CA ALA A 114 3.46 17.47 24.78
C ALA A 114 3.41 16.04 25.30
N LEU A 115 4.39 15.23 24.92
CA LEU A 115 4.35 13.78 25.14
C LEU A 115 4.32 13.46 26.63
N SER A 116 3.22 12.86 27.09
CA SER A 116 3.04 12.53 28.50
C SER A 116 3.98 11.40 28.95
N ASN A 117 4.57 11.56 30.14
CA ASN A 117 5.41 10.55 30.79
C ASN A 117 4.63 9.30 31.28
N SER A 118 3.37 9.14 30.90
CA SER A 118 2.57 7.92 31.10
C SER A 118 2.18 7.19 29.80
N GLY A 119 2.44 7.79 28.64
CA GLY A 119 1.88 7.38 27.34
C GLY A 119 1.14 8.53 26.67
N ASP A 120 1.18 8.60 25.34
CA ASP A 120 0.52 9.64 24.58
C ASP A 120 0.23 9.19 23.13
N GLY A 121 -0.44 10.06 22.38
CA GLY A 121 -0.56 9.94 20.94
C GLY A 121 0.61 10.61 20.22
N VAL A 122 0.95 10.09 19.05
CA VAL A 122 1.78 10.81 18.07
C VAL A 122 1.17 10.58 16.70
N HIS A 123 0.81 11.66 16.02
CA HIS A 123 0.08 11.63 14.76
C HIS A 123 0.73 12.57 13.75
N LEU A 124 1.06 12.04 12.57
CA LEU A 124 1.46 12.80 11.41
C LEU A 124 0.25 12.90 10.48
N VAL A 125 -0.17 14.12 10.17
CA VAL A 125 -1.43 14.36 9.45
C VAL A 125 -1.27 15.38 8.35
N ARG A 126 -2.12 15.24 7.34
CA ARG A 126 -2.28 16.19 6.24
C ARG A 126 -3.54 17.02 6.46
N ASP A 127 -3.46 17.99 7.37
CA ASP A 127 -4.54 18.96 7.53
C ASP A 127 -4.48 20.01 6.40
N SER A 128 -5.30 19.76 5.37
CA SER A 128 -5.32 20.58 4.15
C SER A 128 -5.90 21.98 4.39
N ASN A 129 -6.73 22.18 5.41
CA ASN A 129 -7.38 23.45 5.69
C ASN A 129 -6.54 24.36 6.62
N HIS A 130 -5.50 23.80 7.25
CA HIS A 130 -4.58 24.46 8.16
C HIS A 130 -5.25 25.10 9.38
N ASP A 131 -6.28 24.44 9.94
CA ASP A 131 -6.99 24.88 11.13
C ASP A 131 -6.57 24.14 12.41
N GLY A 132 -5.64 23.18 12.29
CA GLY A 132 -5.12 22.36 13.39
C GLY A 132 -6.02 21.17 13.74
N LYS A 133 -7.23 21.14 13.18
CA LYS A 133 -8.22 20.11 13.48
C LYS A 133 -8.20 19.06 12.39
N TRP A 134 -7.80 17.86 12.80
CA TRP A 134 -7.71 16.73 11.91
C TRP A 134 -8.64 15.60 12.36
N SER A 135 -8.98 14.74 11.42
CA SER A 135 -9.74 13.51 11.61
C SER A 135 -8.89 12.31 11.21
N SER A 136 -9.32 11.11 11.59
CA SER A 136 -8.69 9.87 11.11
C SER A 136 -8.49 9.79 9.58
N ALA A 137 -9.27 10.52 8.76
CA ALA A 137 -9.09 10.58 7.30
C ALA A 137 -7.90 11.43 6.85
N ASP A 138 -7.42 12.35 7.69
CA ASP A 138 -6.28 13.22 7.41
C ASP A 138 -4.95 12.57 7.83
N LYS A 139 -5.03 11.47 8.59
CA LYS A 139 -3.87 10.79 9.15
C LYS A 139 -3.02 10.13 8.06
N ILE A 140 -1.72 10.43 8.08
CA ILE A 140 -0.69 9.73 7.29
C ILE A 140 -0.18 8.54 8.09
N ASP A 141 0.22 8.78 9.34
CA ASP A 141 0.66 7.75 10.28
C ASP A 141 0.38 8.23 11.70
N GLY A 142 0.15 7.32 12.64
CA GLY A 142 -0.04 7.71 14.04
C GLY A 142 -0.57 6.62 14.94
N PHE A 143 -0.23 6.71 16.21
CA PHE A 143 -0.48 5.70 17.22
C PHE A 143 -0.62 6.29 18.61
N GLU A 144 -1.24 5.51 19.49
CA GLU A 144 -1.34 5.77 20.92
C GLU A 144 -0.46 4.75 21.64
N PHE A 145 0.46 5.20 22.48
CA PHE A 145 1.34 4.32 23.25
C PHE A 145 1.15 4.48 24.74
N THR A 146 1.58 3.48 25.49
CA THR A 146 1.66 3.54 26.96
C THR A 146 3.07 3.28 27.40
N SER A 147 3.37 3.61 28.65
CA SER A 147 4.66 3.29 29.29
C SER A 147 5.11 1.82 29.19
N ALA A 148 4.18 0.88 28.91
CA ALA A 148 4.51 -0.52 28.69
C ALA A 148 5.21 -0.81 27.35
N TRP A 149 5.18 0.11 26.38
CA TRP A 149 5.75 -0.10 25.05
C TRP A 149 7.28 0.01 25.02
N GLY A 150 7.87 0.78 25.94
CA GLY A 150 9.31 1.01 26.05
C GLY A 150 9.69 2.48 26.14
N GLY A 151 10.95 2.77 26.47
CA GLY A 151 11.46 4.15 26.54
C GLY A 151 10.98 4.97 27.75
N ASN A 152 10.52 4.28 28.79
CA ASN A 152 9.88 4.89 29.95
C ASN A 152 10.87 5.50 30.96
N GLY A 153 11.41 6.69 30.67
CA GLY A 153 12.14 7.50 31.66
C GLY A 153 13.56 7.03 31.95
N ASN A 154 14.07 6.09 31.18
CA ASN A 154 15.40 5.50 31.31
C ASN A 154 16.40 6.07 30.28
N GLY A 155 15.98 7.05 29.49
CA GLY A 155 16.80 7.69 28.46
C GLY A 155 16.92 6.90 27.15
N TYR A 156 16.18 5.80 27.00
CA TYR A 156 16.02 5.11 25.71
C TYR A 156 14.74 5.60 25.04
N SER A 157 14.71 5.58 23.71
CA SER A 157 13.53 5.87 22.91
C SER A 157 12.64 4.64 22.73
N LEU A 158 11.43 4.89 22.24
CA LEU A 158 10.54 3.90 21.65
C LEU A 158 10.80 3.85 20.13
N GLU A 159 11.26 2.71 19.63
CA GLU A 159 11.62 2.49 18.22
C GLU A 159 10.58 1.61 17.53
N ARG A 160 10.24 1.94 16.28
CA ARG A 160 9.47 1.05 15.42
C ARG A 160 10.37 -0.06 14.90
N LYS A 161 9.90 -1.30 14.95
CA LYS A 161 10.65 -2.46 14.44
C LYS A 161 10.66 -2.48 12.92
N SER A 162 9.55 -2.11 12.29
CA SER A 162 9.47 -2.05 10.84
C SER A 162 8.77 -0.80 10.38
N ALA A 163 9.39 -0.05 9.47
CA ALA A 163 8.77 1.05 8.75
C ALA A 163 7.51 0.60 7.98
N ASP A 164 7.43 -0.68 7.62
CA ASP A 164 6.31 -1.26 6.87
C ASP A 164 5.20 -1.83 7.78
N GLY A 165 5.51 -2.17 9.05
CA GLY A 165 4.52 -2.70 10.00
C GLY A 165 3.63 -1.60 10.57
N THR A 166 2.38 -1.90 10.98
CA THR A 166 1.46 -0.88 11.54
C THR A 166 2.07 -0.10 12.71
N SER A 167 1.75 1.19 12.84
CA SER A 167 2.14 1.99 14.02
C SER A 167 1.26 1.72 15.23
N THR A 168 0.05 1.17 15.06
CA THR A 168 -0.98 1.15 16.12
C THR A 168 -0.90 -0.03 17.09
N SER A 169 0.10 -0.92 16.95
CA SER A 169 0.23 -2.14 17.76
C SER A 169 1.52 -2.14 18.56
N GLN A 170 1.47 -2.45 19.86
CA GLN A 170 2.67 -2.58 20.69
C GLN A 170 3.67 -3.60 20.12
N ALA A 171 3.18 -4.63 19.42
CA ALA A 171 4.03 -5.67 18.88
C ALA A 171 5.01 -5.16 17.82
N THR A 172 4.70 -4.07 17.13
CA THR A 172 5.54 -3.46 16.09
C THR A 172 6.51 -2.41 16.63
N TRP A 173 6.48 -2.16 17.94
CA TRP A 173 7.37 -1.22 18.62
C TRP A 173 8.17 -1.91 19.73
N GLY A 174 9.19 -1.23 20.22
CA GLY A 174 9.92 -1.65 21.41
C GLY A 174 10.91 -0.60 21.86
N GLN A 175 11.49 -0.83 23.03
CA GLN A 175 12.55 0.04 23.52
C GLN A 175 13.82 -0.10 22.66
N SER A 176 14.46 1.03 22.37
CA SER A 176 15.80 1.06 21.81
C SER A 176 16.81 0.28 22.67
N THR A 177 17.80 -0.31 22.02
CA THR A 177 18.98 -0.88 22.69
C THR A 177 20.11 0.13 22.85
N VAL A 178 19.95 1.35 22.32
CA VAL A 178 20.94 2.45 22.37
C VAL A 178 20.44 3.55 23.30
N LEU A 179 21.27 3.95 24.27
CA LEU A 179 20.94 5.07 25.15
C LEU A 179 20.89 6.36 24.33
N GLY A 180 19.79 7.11 24.45
CA GLY A 180 19.49 8.28 23.63
C GLY A 180 18.80 7.95 22.30
N GLY A 181 18.51 6.68 22.03
CA GLY A 181 17.88 6.24 20.78
C GLY A 181 18.85 6.17 19.60
N THR A 182 18.30 6.09 18.40
CA THR A 182 19.03 6.04 17.12
C THR A 182 18.68 7.20 16.19
N PRO A 183 18.69 8.46 16.66
CA PRO A 183 18.27 9.59 15.84
C PRO A 183 19.15 9.70 14.59
N LYS A 184 18.48 9.81 13.44
CA LYS A 184 19.01 9.89 12.08
C LYS A 184 19.72 8.63 11.60
N ALA A 185 19.40 7.48 12.19
CA ALA A 185 19.95 6.19 11.83
C ALA A 185 18.87 5.11 11.83
N LYS A 186 19.23 3.92 11.34
CA LYS A 186 18.35 2.75 11.41
C LYS A 186 18.09 2.39 12.88
N ASN A 187 16.82 2.15 13.21
CA ASN A 187 16.41 1.70 14.55
C ASN A 187 17.18 0.47 14.99
N SER A 188 17.61 0.47 16.25
CA SER A 188 18.43 -0.59 16.81
C SER A 188 17.69 -1.94 16.94
N ILE A 189 16.37 -1.90 17.03
CA ILE A 189 15.49 -3.09 17.02
C ILE A 189 14.81 -3.32 15.66
N SER A 190 15.28 -2.64 14.61
CA SER A 190 14.67 -2.73 13.29
C SER A 190 14.79 -4.14 12.71
N THR A 191 13.66 -4.68 12.28
CA THR A 191 13.56 -5.89 11.47
C THR A 191 13.64 -5.58 9.97
N ASP A 192 13.68 -4.30 9.57
CA ASP A 192 13.76 -3.90 8.17
C ASP A 192 15.14 -4.27 7.59
N GLY A 193 15.15 -5.15 6.59
CA GLY A 193 16.37 -5.60 5.94
C GLY A 193 17.20 -6.60 6.77
N ASP A 194 16.66 -7.17 7.85
CA ASP A 194 17.27 -8.31 8.53
C ASP A 194 16.84 -9.61 7.86
N THR A 195 17.75 -10.23 7.11
CA THR A 195 17.59 -11.60 6.60
C THR A 195 17.63 -12.59 7.77
N GLY A 196 16.51 -12.72 8.47
CA GLY A 196 16.31 -13.66 9.57
C GLY A 196 15.98 -15.06 9.08
N GLY A 197 16.98 -15.78 8.59
CA GLY A 197 16.92 -17.20 8.28
C GLY A 197 18.32 -17.68 7.93
N GLY A 198 19.03 -18.24 8.91
CA GLY A 198 20.46 -18.48 8.82
C GLY A 198 20.85 -19.64 7.92
N ASP A 199 21.81 -19.38 7.04
CA ASP A 199 22.88 -20.29 6.62
C ASP A 199 24.01 -19.54 5.88
N GLY A 200 25.16 -19.42 6.55
CA GLY A 200 26.49 -19.43 5.95
C GLY A 200 26.84 -18.45 4.82
N GLY A 201 27.43 -17.31 5.19
CA GLY A 201 28.58 -16.69 4.50
C GLY A 201 28.58 -16.68 2.97
N GLY A 202 27.98 -15.64 2.40
CA GLY A 202 28.19 -15.23 1.02
C GLY A 202 27.77 -13.78 0.87
N THR A 203 28.67 -12.92 0.40
CA THR A 203 28.41 -11.49 0.17
C THR A 203 27.25 -11.32 -0.81
N THR A 204 26.04 -11.08 -0.32
CA THR A 204 24.91 -10.65 -1.14
C THR A 204 25.14 -9.20 -1.53
N PRO A 205 25.25 -8.88 -2.84
CA PRO A 205 25.19 -7.50 -3.28
C PRO A 205 23.86 -6.87 -2.85
N PRO A 206 23.79 -5.54 -2.68
CA PRO A 206 22.51 -4.85 -2.47
C PRO A 206 21.54 -5.27 -3.59
N PRO A 207 20.24 -5.43 -3.31
CA PRO A 207 19.27 -5.74 -4.35
C PRO A 207 19.38 -4.64 -5.41
N THR A 208 19.60 -5.06 -6.66
CA THR A 208 19.49 -4.17 -7.82
C THR A 208 18.10 -3.56 -7.79
N THR A 209 17.98 -2.26 -7.51
CA THR A 209 16.71 -1.55 -7.51
C THR A 209 16.12 -1.65 -8.91
N THR A 210 14.91 -2.20 -9.04
CA THR A 210 14.30 -2.37 -10.36
C THR A 210 13.68 -1.07 -10.89
N ASP A 211 13.61 -0.03 -10.05
CA ASP A 211 12.87 1.23 -10.25
C ASP A 211 11.39 1.05 -10.65
N LYS A 212 10.89 -0.19 -10.57
CA LYS A 212 9.54 -0.56 -11.02
C LYS A 212 8.52 -0.41 -9.91
N VAL A 213 7.30 -0.08 -10.32
CA VAL A 213 6.20 0.21 -9.40
C VAL A 213 5.15 -0.89 -9.42
N VAL A 214 4.83 -1.41 -8.24
CA VAL A 214 3.70 -2.32 -7.99
C VAL A 214 2.61 -1.52 -7.28
N LEU A 215 1.44 -1.43 -7.89
CA LEU A 215 0.29 -0.71 -7.34
C LEU A 215 -0.75 -1.73 -6.87
N PHE A 216 -1.07 -1.73 -5.57
CA PHE A 216 -2.18 -2.50 -5.00
C PHE A 216 -3.44 -1.65 -4.99
N ASP A 217 -4.55 -2.25 -5.43
CA ASP A 217 -5.85 -1.63 -5.33
C ASP A 217 -6.41 -1.72 -3.91
N ASN A 218 -6.90 -0.58 -3.41
CA ASN A 218 -7.66 -0.39 -2.18
C ASN A 218 -8.86 0.55 -2.44
N ALA A 219 -9.31 0.67 -3.69
CA ALA A 219 -10.45 1.52 -4.06
C ALA A 219 -11.76 0.73 -4.13
N HIS A 220 -11.70 -0.61 -4.09
CA HIS A 220 -12.83 -1.50 -4.32
C HIS A 220 -13.17 -2.31 -3.07
N CYS A 221 -13.26 -1.61 -1.93
CA CYS A 221 -13.76 -2.15 -0.68
C CYS A 221 -12.89 -3.31 -0.14
N ASN A 222 -11.57 -3.23 -0.32
CA ASN A 222 -10.60 -4.26 0.05
C ASN A 222 -10.44 -4.46 1.57
N THR A 223 -11.09 -3.60 2.37
CA THR A 223 -11.17 -3.66 3.84
C THR A 223 -12.61 -3.82 4.35
N CYS A 224 -13.55 -4.22 3.49
CA CYS A 224 -14.97 -4.32 3.84
C CYS A 224 -15.32 -5.65 4.51
N GLY A 225 -16.31 -5.61 5.41
CA GLY A 225 -16.69 -6.77 6.20
C GLY A 225 -15.50 -7.29 7.00
N ASN A 226 -15.03 -8.49 6.65
CA ASN A 226 -13.80 -9.06 7.19
C ASN A 226 -12.63 -9.12 6.19
N ALA A 227 -12.71 -8.51 5.01
CA ALA A 227 -11.53 -8.32 4.17
C ALA A 227 -10.53 -7.35 4.85
N ASP A 228 -9.24 -7.53 4.57
CA ASP A 228 -8.19 -6.56 4.93
C ASP A 228 -6.96 -6.70 4.01
N TRP A 229 -7.21 -6.81 2.71
CA TRP A 229 -6.23 -7.21 1.70
C TRP A 229 -5.38 -6.03 1.20
N VAL A 230 -4.88 -5.24 2.15
CA VAL A 230 -4.18 -3.97 1.93
C VAL A 230 -2.74 -4.04 2.40
N ILE A 231 -1.88 -3.17 1.86
CA ILE A 231 -0.42 -3.28 2.03
C ILE A 231 0.08 -2.91 3.44
N ASN A 232 -0.79 -2.40 4.29
CA ASN A 232 -0.58 -2.09 5.70
C ASN A 232 -1.51 -2.91 6.63
N GLY A 233 -2.25 -3.86 6.07
CA GLY A 233 -3.09 -4.84 6.75
C GLY A 233 -2.59 -6.24 6.41
N ALA A 234 -3.51 -7.18 6.17
CA ALA A 234 -3.18 -8.61 6.01
C ALA A 234 -2.15 -8.93 4.90
N TYR A 235 -1.84 -8.00 3.98
CA TYR A 235 -0.84 -8.16 2.91
C TYR A 235 0.47 -7.39 3.18
N SER A 236 0.73 -6.97 4.42
CA SER A 236 1.92 -6.20 4.77
C SER A 236 3.23 -6.96 4.52
N ASP A 237 3.29 -8.26 4.80
CA ASP A 237 4.45 -9.11 4.51
C ASP A 237 4.63 -9.29 2.99
N PHE A 238 3.54 -9.35 2.23
CA PHE A 238 3.62 -9.39 0.77
C PHE A 238 4.22 -8.09 0.23
N ALA A 239 3.73 -6.94 0.67
CA ALA A 239 4.29 -5.65 0.31
C ALA A 239 5.78 -5.54 0.70
N THR A 240 6.13 -5.95 1.92
CA THR A 240 7.51 -5.98 2.43
C THR A 240 8.41 -6.86 1.56
N ALA A 241 7.95 -8.05 1.19
CA ALA A 241 8.72 -8.95 0.34
C ALA A 241 8.97 -8.40 -1.07
N LEU A 242 8.03 -7.61 -1.61
CA LEU A 242 8.21 -6.91 -2.88
C LEU A 242 9.18 -5.72 -2.75
N ARG A 243 9.10 -4.94 -1.66
CA ARG A 243 10.07 -3.87 -1.38
C ARG A 243 11.49 -4.44 -1.24
N ASN A 244 11.64 -5.56 -0.51
CA ASN A 244 12.91 -6.30 -0.41
C ASN A 244 13.40 -6.85 -1.76
N ALA A 245 12.49 -7.12 -2.69
CA ALA A 245 12.83 -7.49 -4.06
C ALA A 245 13.18 -6.30 -4.96
N GLY A 246 13.20 -5.06 -4.43
CA GLY A 246 13.63 -3.85 -5.12
C GLY A 246 12.50 -3.05 -5.79
N TYR A 247 11.23 -3.39 -5.54
CA TYR A 247 10.08 -2.68 -6.10
C TYR A 247 9.62 -1.52 -5.23
N THR A 248 9.12 -0.46 -5.86
CA THR A 248 8.29 0.54 -5.18
C THR A 248 6.86 0.00 -5.07
N VAL A 249 6.39 -0.25 -3.85
CA VAL A 249 5.01 -0.71 -3.60
C VAL A 249 4.15 0.48 -3.20
N ARG A 250 3.02 0.68 -3.88
CA ARG A 250 2.06 1.76 -3.61
C ARG A 250 0.67 1.18 -3.46
N GLU A 251 -0.19 1.93 -2.78
CA GLU A 251 -1.62 1.66 -2.70
C GLU A 251 -2.43 2.70 -3.49
N ASN A 252 -3.58 2.29 -4.02
CA ASN A 252 -4.52 3.15 -4.72
C ASN A 252 -5.90 3.11 -4.08
N THR A 253 -6.40 4.25 -3.63
CA THR A 253 -7.73 4.40 -3.01
C THR A 253 -8.74 5.14 -3.90
N SER A 254 -8.39 5.36 -5.18
CA SER A 254 -9.22 6.07 -6.16
C SER A 254 -9.59 5.19 -7.34
N SER A 255 -10.59 5.56 -8.13
CA SER A 255 -10.97 4.81 -9.33
C SER A 255 -9.77 4.54 -10.26
N ILE A 256 -9.68 3.33 -10.79
CA ILE A 256 -8.55 2.87 -11.62
C ILE A 256 -8.64 3.48 -13.02
N THR A 257 -7.99 4.61 -13.21
CA THR A 257 -7.91 5.32 -14.48
C THR A 257 -6.53 5.21 -15.12
N SER A 258 -6.41 5.55 -16.40
CA SER A 258 -5.11 5.62 -17.07
C SER A 258 -4.12 6.58 -16.39
N THR A 259 -4.64 7.64 -15.74
CA THR A 259 -3.84 8.57 -14.95
C THR A 259 -3.23 7.89 -13.73
N VAL A 260 -4.04 7.15 -12.95
CA VAL A 260 -3.57 6.39 -11.77
C VAL A 260 -2.55 5.33 -12.17
N LEU A 261 -2.75 4.69 -13.33
CA LEU A 261 -1.86 3.66 -13.86
C LEU A 261 -0.58 4.21 -14.52
N THR A 262 -0.41 5.53 -14.61
CA THR A 262 0.81 6.12 -15.18
C THR A 262 2.01 5.83 -14.28
N GLY A 263 3.08 5.29 -14.88
CA GLY A 263 4.29 4.88 -14.15
C GLY A 263 4.15 3.58 -13.37
N VAL A 264 3.02 2.86 -13.48
CA VAL A 264 2.84 1.53 -12.87
C VAL A 264 3.39 0.45 -13.79
N ASP A 265 4.07 -0.55 -13.22
CA ASP A 265 4.57 -1.73 -13.95
C ASP A 265 3.73 -2.97 -13.69
N VAL A 266 3.25 -3.13 -12.46
CA VAL A 266 2.35 -4.21 -12.05
C VAL A 266 1.17 -3.63 -11.27
N LEU A 267 -0.05 -3.98 -11.66
CA LEU A 267 -1.27 -3.72 -10.90
C LEU A 267 -1.67 -5.01 -10.17
N VAL A 268 -1.98 -4.93 -8.88
CA VAL A 268 -2.51 -6.03 -8.07
C VAL A 268 -3.95 -5.69 -7.67
N LEU A 269 -4.88 -6.61 -7.93
CA LEU A 269 -6.30 -6.47 -7.60
C LEU A 269 -6.67 -7.53 -6.56
N PRO A 270 -6.62 -7.19 -5.26
CA PRO A 270 -6.79 -8.16 -4.17
C PRO A 270 -8.25 -8.26 -3.70
N GLU A 271 -8.97 -9.29 -4.14
CA GLU A 271 -10.36 -9.59 -3.76
C GLU A 271 -11.25 -8.33 -3.67
N PRO A 272 -11.54 -7.69 -4.83
CA PRO A 272 -12.42 -6.54 -4.84
C PRO A 272 -13.81 -6.96 -4.34
N ASN A 273 -14.41 -6.08 -3.56
CA ASN A 273 -15.76 -6.20 -3.00
C ASN A 273 -16.70 -5.13 -3.53
N THR A 274 -16.26 -4.33 -4.51
CA THR A 274 -17.11 -3.42 -5.26
C THR A 274 -16.78 -3.56 -6.73
N ASN A 275 -17.80 -3.66 -7.57
CA ASN A 275 -17.60 -3.91 -8.99
C ASN A 275 -16.92 -2.73 -9.70
N PHE A 276 -15.92 -3.04 -10.53
CA PHE A 276 -15.27 -2.04 -11.38
C PHE A 276 -16.26 -1.45 -12.40
N SER A 277 -16.20 -0.13 -12.58
CA SER A 277 -16.91 0.55 -13.65
C SER A 277 -16.43 0.11 -15.04
N SER A 278 -17.24 0.35 -16.08
CA SER A 278 -16.84 0.06 -17.46
C SER A 278 -15.56 0.80 -17.89
N SER A 279 -15.34 2.01 -17.36
CA SER A 279 -14.12 2.80 -17.58
C SER A 279 -12.89 2.16 -16.93
N GLU A 280 -13.03 1.60 -15.72
CA GLU A 280 -11.93 0.94 -15.02
C GLU A 280 -11.55 -0.36 -15.71
N LYS A 281 -12.54 -1.20 -16.05
CA LYS A 281 -12.33 -2.42 -16.86
C LYS A 281 -11.60 -2.10 -18.16
N THR A 282 -11.96 -1.00 -18.82
CA THR A 282 -11.28 -0.52 -20.04
C THR A 282 -9.84 -0.09 -19.75
N ALA A 283 -9.58 0.65 -18.68
CA ALA A 283 -8.24 1.11 -18.31
C ALA A 283 -7.32 -0.06 -17.93
N ILE A 284 -7.81 -1.04 -17.17
CA ILE A 284 -7.08 -2.25 -16.78
C ILE A 284 -6.75 -3.09 -18.02
N ASN A 285 -7.72 -3.27 -18.93
CA ASN A 285 -7.46 -3.97 -20.19
C ASN A 285 -6.44 -3.23 -21.06
N ASP A 286 -6.51 -1.90 -21.19
CA ASP A 286 -5.52 -1.11 -21.95
C ASP A 286 -4.12 -1.25 -21.36
N PHE A 287 -4.01 -1.21 -20.02
CA PHE A 287 -2.75 -1.36 -19.29
C PHE A 287 -2.03 -2.67 -19.61
N VAL A 288 -2.76 -3.78 -19.70
CA VAL A 288 -2.18 -5.08 -20.07
C VAL A 288 -2.02 -5.19 -21.59
N LEU A 289 -3.12 -5.04 -22.32
CA LEU A 289 -3.21 -5.41 -23.74
C LEU A 289 -2.44 -4.44 -24.64
N ASN A 290 -2.42 -3.15 -24.32
CA ASN A 290 -1.82 -2.13 -25.18
C ASN A 290 -0.53 -1.54 -24.60
N LYS A 291 -0.41 -1.43 -23.26
CA LYS A 291 0.83 -0.94 -22.62
C LYS A 291 1.81 -2.07 -22.26
N GLY A 292 1.38 -3.33 -22.37
CA GLY A 292 2.23 -4.50 -22.16
C GLY A 292 2.70 -4.65 -20.71
N LYS A 293 1.92 -4.14 -19.75
CA LYS A 293 2.23 -4.18 -18.30
C LYS A 293 1.70 -5.46 -17.64
N GLY A 294 2.01 -5.62 -16.36
CA GLY A 294 1.67 -6.79 -15.55
C GLY A 294 0.38 -6.63 -14.75
N LEU A 295 -0.49 -7.63 -14.71
CA LEU A 295 -1.67 -7.66 -13.84
C LEU A 295 -1.68 -8.91 -12.96
N TYR A 296 -1.83 -8.72 -11.65
CA TYR A 296 -2.07 -9.80 -10.70
C TYR A 296 -3.52 -9.74 -10.22
N ILE A 297 -4.32 -10.73 -10.62
CA ILE A 297 -5.67 -10.95 -10.11
C ILE A 297 -5.59 -11.88 -8.90
N ILE A 298 -6.16 -11.47 -7.77
CA ILE A 298 -6.35 -12.33 -6.61
C ILE A 298 -7.86 -12.35 -6.38
N SER A 299 -8.49 -13.44 -6.79
CA SER A 299 -9.93 -13.67 -6.59
C SER A 299 -10.17 -14.29 -5.22
N ASP A 300 -11.42 -14.55 -4.93
CA ASP A 300 -11.86 -15.46 -3.88
C ASP A 300 -12.94 -16.41 -4.43
N HIS A 301 -13.69 -17.11 -3.57
CA HIS A 301 -14.80 -18.01 -3.88
C HIS A 301 -16.14 -17.29 -4.15
N ILE A 302 -17.16 -18.07 -4.53
CA ILE A 302 -18.57 -17.65 -4.42
C ILE A 302 -18.92 -17.41 -2.93
N ILE A 303 -19.80 -16.47 -2.60
CA ILE A 303 -20.09 -16.04 -1.21
C ILE A 303 -18.94 -15.23 -0.59
N SER A 304 -18.13 -14.56 -1.41
CA SER A 304 -17.09 -13.62 -0.99
C SER A 304 -17.57 -12.16 -0.91
N ASP A 305 -18.86 -11.88 -1.12
CA ASP A 305 -19.48 -10.56 -0.94
C ASP A 305 -19.40 -10.07 0.53
N ARG A 306 -18.36 -9.28 0.84
CA ARG A 306 -18.10 -8.74 2.19
C ARG A 306 -18.84 -7.44 2.49
N ASN A 307 -19.40 -6.75 1.49
CA ASN A 307 -20.10 -5.48 1.66
C ASN A 307 -21.63 -5.58 1.44
N ASN A 308 -22.12 -6.77 1.11
CA ASN A 308 -23.51 -7.09 0.83
C ASN A 308 -24.11 -6.29 -0.34
N ASP A 309 -23.30 -5.96 -1.35
CA ASP A 309 -23.75 -5.28 -2.57
C ASP A 309 -24.27 -6.24 -3.66
N GLY A 310 -24.18 -7.55 -3.41
CA GLY A 310 -24.63 -8.62 -4.29
C GLY A 310 -23.60 -9.07 -5.32
N TRP A 311 -22.34 -8.64 -5.19
CA TRP A 311 -21.23 -9.08 -6.03
C TRP A 311 -20.17 -9.84 -5.23
N ASP A 312 -19.92 -11.08 -5.62
CA ASP A 312 -18.74 -11.82 -5.19
C ASP A 312 -17.51 -11.41 -6.01
N SER A 313 -16.31 -11.57 -5.45
CA SER A 313 -15.03 -11.31 -6.14
C SER A 313 -14.93 -12.06 -7.48
N VAL A 314 -15.41 -13.31 -7.53
CA VAL A 314 -15.53 -14.12 -8.76
C VAL A 314 -16.34 -13.40 -9.84
N GLU A 315 -17.47 -12.84 -9.46
CA GLU A 315 -18.43 -12.18 -10.37
C GLU A 315 -17.91 -10.82 -10.83
N ILE A 316 -17.20 -10.10 -9.97
CA ILE A 316 -16.55 -8.82 -10.30
C ILE A 316 -15.49 -9.04 -11.39
N PHE A 317 -14.64 -10.04 -11.23
CA PHE A 317 -13.63 -10.40 -12.24
C PHE A 317 -14.25 -10.97 -13.50
N ASN A 318 -15.30 -11.78 -13.39
CA ASN A 318 -16.00 -12.30 -14.56
C ASN A 318 -16.87 -11.24 -15.26
N GLY A 319 -17.30 -10.18 -14.58
CA GLY A 319 -18.16 -9.12 -15.11
C GLY A 319 -19.65 -9.46 -15.16
N TYR A 320 -20.08 -10.57 -14.59
CA TYR A 320 -21.48 -11.02 -14.57
C TYR A 320 -21.78 -11.79 -13.28
N LEU A 321 -23.05 -11.78 -12.86
CA LEU A 321 -23.53 -12.48 -11.67
C LEU A 321 -23.56 -14.00 -11.88
N GLN A 322 -23.54 -14.76 -10.79
CA GLN A 322 -23.48 -16.21 -10.78
C GLN A 322 -24.53 -16.86 -11.69
N GLY A 323 -24.08 -17.76 -12.56
CA GLY A 323 -24.94 -18.46 -13.53
C GLY A 323 -25.46 -17.59 -14.68
N GLN A 324 -25.08 -16.30 -14.75
CA GLN A 324 -25.54 -15.35 -15.76
C GLN A 324 -24.45 -14.98 -16.78
N TYR A 325 -23.70 -15.98 -17.25
CA TYR A 325 -22.66 -15.78 -18.25
C TYR A 325 -23.13 -14.86 -19.39
N SER A 326 -22.38 -13.78 -19.59
CA SER A 326 -22.62 -12.81 -20.64
C SER A 326 -21.34 -12.56 -21.41
N SER A 327 -21.29 -12.99 -22.67
CA SER A 327 -20.17 -12.71 -23.57
C SER A 327 -19.95 -11.21 -23.83
N THR A 328 -20.95 -10.38 -23.49
CA THR A 328 -20.87 -8.92 -23.62
C THR A 328 -20.28 -8.28 -22.38
N ASN A 329 -20.60 -8.80 -21.20
CA ASN A 329 -20.15 -8.23 -19.93
C ASN A 329 -18.83 -8.84 -19.44
N GLU A 330 -18.49 -10.05 -19.90
CA GLU A 330 -17.23 -10.68 -19.52
C GLU A 330 -16.03 -9.93 -20.06
N TRP A 331 -15.05 -9.66 -19.18
CA TRP A 331 -13.96 -8.74 -19.50
C TRP A 331 -12.56 -9.32 -19.33
N ILE A 332 -12.39 -10.41 -18.56
CA ILE A 332 -11.09 -11.10 -18.41
C ILE A 332 -10.97 -12.36 -19.29
N GLY A 333 -12.05 -13.09 -19.55
CA GLY A 333 -12.01 -14.39 -20.23
C GLY A 333 -11.49 -14.27 -21.65
N LYS A 334 -12.10 -13.37 -22.42
CA LYS A 334 -11.67 -13.06 -23.79
C LYS A 334 -10.31 -12.34 -23.82
N SER A 335 -10.05 -11.45 -22.85
CA SER A 335 -8.87 -10.59 -22.85
C SER A 335 -7.60 -11.34 -22.45
N PHE A 336 -7.68 -12.19 -21.43
CA PHE A 336 -6.53 -12.81 -20.78
C PHE A 336 -6.50 -14.34 -20.92
N GLY A 337 -7.54 -14.96 -21.51
CA GLY A 337 -7.49 -16.38 -21.85
C GLY A 337 -7.85 -17.31 -20.69
N PHE A 338 -8.42 -16.78 -19.61
CA PHE A 338 -8.99 -17.56 -18.52
C PHE A 338 -10.15 -16.81 -17.84
N ARG A 339 -11.08 -17.56 -17.24
CA ARG A 339 -12.17 -17.04 -16.38
C ARG A 339 -12.09 -17.67 -15.00
N VAL A 340 -12.56 -16.94 -13.98
CA VAL A 340 -12.72 -17.50 -12.64
C VAL A 340 -13.94 -18.43 -12.66
N ASN A 341 -13.83 -19.61 -12.06
CA ASN A 341 -14.96 -20.53 -11.93
C ASN A 341 -15.82 -20.11 -10.73
N GLU A 342 -17.13 -20.24 -10.87
CA GLU A 342 -18.10 -19.99 -9.80
C GLU A 342 -18.15 -21.20 -8.85
N ASN A 343 -17.10 -21.36 -8.05
CA ASN A 343 -16.99 -22.45 -7.09
C ASN A 343 -16.37 -21.98 -5.76
N ASP A 344 -16.41 -22.89 -4.79
CA ASP A 344 -15.77 -22.79 -3.50
C ASP A 344 -14.97 -24.09 -3.31
N ILE A 345 -13.65 -23.95 -3.22
CA ILE A 345 -12.71 -25.07 -3.07
C ILE A 345 -11.84 -24.88 -1.84
N THR A 346 -11.48 -25.99 -1.20
CA THR A 346 -10.49 -26.03 -0.13
C THR A 346 -9.57 -27.22 -0.36
N GLN A 347 -8.26 -26.97 -0.42
CA GLN A 347 -7.26 -28.03 -0.43
C GLN A 347 -5.95 -27.53 0.15
N GLU A 348 -5.46 -28.26 1.13
CA GLU A 348 -4.22 -27.96 1.84
C GLU A 348 -3.42 -29.27 2.07
N PRO A 349 -2.24 -29.46 1.45
CA PRO A 349 -1.67 -28.70 0.34
C PRO A 349 -2.16 -29.15 -1.04
N MET A 350 -2.07 -28.25 -2.01
CA MET A 350 -2.01 -28.51 -3.45
C MET A 350 -0.55 -28.71 -3.88
N THR A 351 -0.24 -29.90 -4.40
CA THR A 351 1.13 -30.30 -4.78
C THR A 351 1.29 -30.59 -6.27
N ASP A 352 0.21 -30.55 -7.07
CA ASP A 352 0.32 -30.51 -8.54
C ASP A 352 0.74 -29.10 -8.98
N VAL A 353 2.03 -28.83 -8.81
CA VAL A 353 2.69 -27.58 -9.22
C VAL A 353 3.46 -27.84 -10.52
N ARG A 354 3.00 -27.19 -11.60
CA ARG A 354 3.57 -27.37 -12.94
C ARG A 354 4.74 -26.42 -13.20
N PRO A 355 5.74 -26.82 -14.00
CA PRO A 355 6.91 -25.98 -14.28
C PRO A 355 6.56 -24.66 -14.96
N HIS A 356 6.96 -23.54 -14.35
CA HIS A 356 6.88 -22.19 -14.89
C HIS A 356 7.83 -21.27 -14.09
N ALA A 357 8.18 -20.11 -14.63
CA ALA A 357 9.00 -19.13 -13.90
C ALA A 357 8.37 -18.74 -12.55
N ILE A 358 7.05 -18.60 -12.52
CA ILE A 358 6.26 -18.29 -11.31
C ILE A 358 6.39 -19.39 -10.24
N THR A 359 6.36 -20.66 -10.66
CA THR A 359 6.36 -21.81 -9.74
C THR A 359 7.75 -22.31 -9.38
N SER A 360 8.81 -21.61 -9.82
CA SER A 360 10.19 -21.99 -9.53
C SER A 360 10.48 -21.96 -8.02
N GLY A 361 10.78 -23.13 -7.45
CA GLY A 361 11.01 -23.31 -6.01
C GLY A 361 9.72 -23.37 -5.17
N VAL A 362 8.54 -23.48 -5.77
CA VAL A 362 7.26 -23.67 -5.08
C VAL A 362 6.93 -25.17 -5.08
N SER A 363 6.93 -25.80 -3.91
CA SER A 363 6.61 -27.24 -3.77
C SER A 363 5.14 -27.51 -3.48
N GLY A 364 4.38 -26.49 -3.11
CA GLY A 364 2.95 -26.55 -2.89
C GLY A 364 2.40 -25.23 -2.37
N VAL A 365 1.07 -25.10 -2.42
CA VAL A 365 0.29 -23.98 -1.87
C VAL A 365 -1.00 -24.53 -1.29
N ALA A 366 -1.77 -23.72 -0.58
CA ALA A 366 -3.06 -24.09 -0.03
C ALA A 366 -4.15 -23.14 -0.54
N ALA A 367 -5.40 -23.58 -0.40
CA ALA A 367 -6.58 -22.75 -0.52
C ALA A 367 -7.55 -23.05 0.61
N TRP A 368 -8.14 -22.00 1.15
CA TRP A 368 -9.19 -22.02 2.17
C TRP A 368 -10.35 -21.18 1.66
N ASN A 369 -11.36 -21.87 1.10
CA ASN A 369 -12.47 -21.25 0.40
C ASN A 369 -12.00 -20.39 -0.79
N GLY A 370 -11.30 -20.99 -1.76
CA GLY A 370 -10.93 -20.30 -3.00
C GLY A 370 -11.83 -20.63 -4.18
N ALA A 371 -11.43 -20.15 -5.36
CA ALA A 371 -11.97 -20.53 -6.65
C ALA A 371 -10.89 -21.15 -7.55
N THR A 372 -11.31 -21.81 -8.62
CA THR A 372 -10.41 -22.24 -9.70
C THR A 372 -10.64 -21.42 -10.97
N PHE A 373 -9.92 -21.74 -12.04
CA PHE A 373 -10.03 -21.06 -13.32
C PHE A 373 -10.36 -22.03 -14.46
N THR A 374 -11.07 -21.54 -15.46
CA THR A 374 -11.20 -22.20 -16.76
C THR A 374 -10.28 -21.51 -17.77
N ILE A 375 -9.43 -22.26 -18.46
CA ILE A 375 -8.63 -21.74 -19.58
C ILE A 375 -9.54 -21.58 -20.80
N THR A 376 -9.74 -20.34 -21.26
CA THR A 376 -10.56 -20.00 -22.44
C THR A 376 -9.70 -19.87 -23.71
N ASN A 377 -8.39 -19.63 -23.57
CA ASN A 377 -7.47 -19.62 -24.70
C ASN A 377 -6.08 -20.15 -24.33
N SER A 378 -5.79 -21.39 -24.68
CA SER A 378 -4.52 -22.06 -24.39
C SER A 378 -3.35 -21.62 -25.25
N ALA A 379 -3.56 -20.75 -26.25
CA ALA A 379 -2.46 -20.22 -27.08
C ALA A 379 -1.55 -19.28 -26.28
N TYR A 380 -2.05 -18.67 -25.21
CA TYR A 380 -1.30 -17.75 -24.37
C TYR A 380 -1.59 -17.87 -22.87
N ALA A 381 -2.62 -18.61 -22.45
CA ALA A 381 -2.90 -18.88 -21.04
C ALA A 381 -2.67 -20.35 -20.67
N GLN A 382 -2.17 -20.60 -19.46
CA GLN A 382 -1.94 -21.93 -18.92
C GLN A 382 -2.21 -21.98 -17.41
N GLY A 383 -2.59 -23.16 -16.92
CA GLY A 383 -2.67 -23.44 -15.49
C GLY A 383 -1.32 -23.85 -14.91
N LEU A 384 -1.03 -23.38 -13.71
CA LEU A 384 0.24 -23.54 -13.01
C LEU A 384 0.14 -24.42 -11.77
N VAL A 385 -0.94 -24.30 -11.01
CA VAL A 385 -1.19 -25.12 -9.82
C VAL A 385 -2.59 -25.69 -9.92
N TYR A 386 -2.75 -26.98 -9.59
CA TYR A 386 -4.01 -27.70 -9.68
C TYR A 386 -4.36 -28.36 -8.35
N LEU A 387 -5.66 -28.52 -8.11
CA LEU A 387 -6.15 -29.40 -7.07
C LEU A 387 -5.82 -30.86 -7.44
N THR A 388 -5.52 -31.65 -6.42
CA THR A 388 -5.23 -33.07 -6.61
C THR A 388 -6.56 -33.83 -6.72
N ASN A 389 -6.69 -34.71 -7.70
CA ASN A 389 -7.86 -35.58 -7.89
C ASN A 389 -9.19 -34.87 -8.21
N THR A 390 -9.17 -33.69 -8.80
CA THR A 390 -10.41 -33.00 -9.23
C THR A 390 -10.32 -32.56 -10.69
N ALA A 391 -11.49 -32.39 -11.33
CA ALA A 391 -11.61 -31.78 -12.65
C ALA A 391 -11.94 -30.28 -12.55
N ALA A 392 -11.73 -29.64 -11.39
CA ALA A 392 -12.16 -28.27 -11.12
C ALA A 392 -11.36 -27.22 -11.90
N GLY A 393 -10.26 -27.59 -12.56
CA GLY A 393 -9.36 -26.66 -13.26
C GLY A 393 -8.21 -26.17 -12.39
N PRO A 394 -7.31 -25.34 -12.95
CA PRO A 394 -6.19 -24.77 -12.20
C PRO A 394 -6.65 -23.79 -11.11
N TYR A 395 -5.93 -23.77 -10.01
CA TYR A 395 -6.03 -22.79 -8.92
C TYR A 395 -5.14 -21.56 -9.14
N VAL A 396 -4.03 -21.72 -9.85
CA VAL A 396 -3.17 -20.61 -10.28
C VAL A 396 -3.03 -20.67 -11.79
N VAL A 397 -3.16 -19.54 -12.47
CA VAL A 397 -3.01 -19.42 -13.94
C VAL A 397 -2.06 -18.30 -14.30
N ALA A 398 -1.43 -18.42 -15.46
CA ALA A 398 -0.64 -17.36 -16.06
C ALA A 398 -0.97 -17.20 -17.54
N SER A 399 -0.89 -15.97 -18.03
CA SER A 399 -1.20 -15.57 -19.39
C SER A 399 -0.20 -14.54 -19.89
N GLN A 400 0.42 -14.79 -21.05
CA GLN A 400 1.25 -13.81 -21.74
C GLN A 400 0.59 -13.47 -23.07
N VAL A 401 -0.18 -12.38 -23.09
CA VAL A 401 -0.94 -11.97 -24.27
C VAL A 401 -0.01 -11.60 -25.44
N PRO A 402 -0.47 -11.65 -26.70
CA PRO A 402 0.38 -11.41 -27.87
C PRO A 402 1.14 -10.06 -27.90
N SER A 403 0.62 -9.04 -27.21
CA SER A 403 1.30 -7.75 -27.07
C SER A 403 2.49 -7.75 -26.10
N GLY A 404 2.71 -8.85 -25.38
CA GLY A 404 3.74 -8.99 -24.36
C GLY A 404 3.32 -8.52 -22.96
N GLY A 405 2.06 -8.12 -22.77
CA GLY A 405 1.46 -7.99 -21.44
C GLY A 405 1.38 -9.34 -20.73
N ARG A 406 1.45 -9.31 -19.39
CA ARG A 406 1.45 -10.53 -18.57
C ARG A 406 0.35 -10.43 -17.51
N VAL A 407 -0.40 -11.51 -17.34
CA VAL A 407 -1.43 -11.64 -16.30
C VAL A 407 -1.22 -12.93 -15.54
N SER A 408 -1.32 -12.89 -14.22
CA SER A 408 -1.38 -14.08 -13.39
C SER A 408 -2.59 -13.97 -12.47
N ALA A 409 -3.19 -15.10 -12.14
CA ALA A 409 -4.30 -15.12 -11.20
C ALA A 409 -4.19 -16.29 -10.21
N ILE A 410 -4.60 -16.03 -8.97
CA ILE A 410 -4.83 -17.03 -7.92
C ILE A 410 -6.27 -16.86 -7.43
N GLY A 411 -6.92 -17.98 -7.10
CA GLY A 411 -8.34 -17.99 -6.79
C GLY A 411 -8.69 -17.72 -5.33
N ASP A 412 -7.75 -17.27 -4.51
CA ASP A 412 -7.92 -17.13 -3.07
C ASP A 412 -7.01 -16.01 -2.56
N SER A 413 -7.53 -15.19 -1.67
CA SER A 413 -6.82 -14.10 -1.01
C SER A 413 -6.08 -14.54 0.24
N SER A 414 -6.51 -15.62 0.89
CA SER A 414 -6.00 -16.11 2.17
C SER A 414 -4.54 -16.61 2.14
N PRO A 415 -3.95 -17.12 1.03
CA PRO A 415 -2.55 -17.53 1.01
C PRO A 415 -1.56 -16.40 1.34
N PHE A 416 -1.96 -15.14 1.12
CA PHE A 416 -1.10 -13.98 1.35
C PHE A 416 -1.40 -13.24 2.65
N ASN A 417 -2.32 -13.76 3.46
CA ASN A 417 -2.60 -13.24 4.79
C ASN A 417 -1.42 -13.47 5.75
N ASP A 418 -0.94 -12.43 6.40
CA ASP A 418 0.17 -12.46 7.35
C ASP A 418 -0.27 -12.37 8.83
N GLY A 419 -1.58 -12.33 9.09
CA GLY A 419 -2.16 -12.23 10.43
C GLY A 419 -2.05 -10.84 11.07
N SER A 420 -1.63 -9.81 10.31
CA SER A 420 -1.55 -8.42 10.80
C SER A 420 -2.84 -7.63 10.61
N GLY A 421 -3.87 -8.23 9.99
CA GLY A 421 -5.09 -7.54 9.67
C GLY A 421 -5.90 -7.04 10.88
N LEU A 422 -6.86 -6.15 10.65
CA LEU A 422 -7.70 -5.53 11.69
C LEU A 422 -9.05 -6.22 11.91
N THR A 423 -9.38 -7.22 11.09
CA THR A 423 -10.66 -7.94 11.11
C THR A 423 -10.50 -9.39 11.55
N SER A 424 -11.54 -10.23 11.40
CA SER A 424 -11.43 -11.66 11.73
C SER A 424 -10.36 -12.41 10.92
N VAL A 425 -9.88 -11.86 9.81
CA VAL A 425 -8.76 -12.42 9.03
C VAL A 425 -7.41 -12.30 9.77
N ALA A 426 -7.27 -11.43 10.78
CA ALA A 426 -6.07 -11.29 11.61
C ALA A 426 -5.62 -12.59 12.30
N ASN A 427 -6.55 -13.51 12.52
CA ASN A 427 -6.29 -14.73 13.28
C ASN A 427 -5.52 -15.81 12.49
N TYR A 428 -5.23 -15.57 11.21
CA TYR A 428 -4.62 -16.56 10.32
C TYR A 428 -3.39 -15.97 9.65
N ASN A 429 -2.21 -16.54 9.93
CA ASN A 429 -0.98 -16.22 9.23
C ASN A 429 -0.61 -17.37 8.28
N SER A 430 -0.97 -17.18 7.01
CA SER A 430 -0.78 -18.14 5.91
C SER A 430 0.42 -17.82 5.03
N TRP A 431 0.93 -16.58 5.08
CA TRP A 431 2.07 -16.11 4.30
C TRP A 431 3.34 -17.00 4.38
N PRO A 432 3.81 -17.44 5.57
CA PRO A 432 5.00 -18.27 5.69
C PRO A 432 4.72 -19.75 5.41
N GLN A 433 3.47 -20.13 5.18
CA GLN A 433 3.10 -21.51 4.95
C GLN A 433 3.39 -21.93 3.50
N TYR A 434 3.79 -23.20 3.35
CA TYR A 434 4.07 -23.81 2.05
C TYR A 434 5.01 -22.95 1.18
N GLY A 435 4.65 -22.72 -0.08
CA GLY A 435 5.36 -21.84 -1.00
C GLY A 435 4.66 -20.51 -1.28
N HIS A 436 3.74 -20.03 -0.42
CA HIS A 436 2.91 -18.84 -0.71
C HIS A 436 3.74 -17.59 -0.97
N ALA A 437 4.62 -17.22 -0.03
CA ALA A 437 5.50 -16.06 -0.17
C ALA A 437 6.34 -16.12 -1.45
N LYS A 438 6.89 -17.31 -1.76
CA LYS A 438 7.70 -17.52 -2.97
C LYS A 438 6.87 -17.38 -4.23
N LEU A 439 5.66 -17.95 -4.27
CA LEU A 439 4.73 -17.83 -5.38
C LEU A 439 4.35 -16.37 -5.63
N ALA A 440 4.02 -15.62 -4.57
CA ALA A 440 3.62 -14.22 -4.65
C ALA A 440 4.72 -13.34 -5.25
N VAL A 441 5.94 -13.44 -4.71
CA VAL A 441 7.10 -12.67 -5.20
C VAL A 441 7.50 -13.09 -6.61
N ASN A 442 7.55 -14.39 -6.92
CA ASN A 442 7.86 -14.85 -8.27
C ASN A 442 6.80 -14.39 -9.28
N THR A 443 5.53 -14.36 -8.90
CA THR A 443 4.43 -13.85 -9.73
C THR A 443 4.69 -12.40 -10.10
N VAL A 444 4.92 -11.52 -9.12
CA VAL A 444 5.18 -10.10 -9.39
C VAL A 444 6.46 -9.92 -10.20
N LYS A 445 7.54 -10.66 -9.94
CA LYS A 445 8.76 -10.60 -10.76
C LYS A 445 8.51 -11.02 -12.21
N TRP A 446 7.72 -12.07 -12.43
CA TRP A 446 7.35 -12.47 -13.79
C TRP A 446 6.48 -11.41 -14.47
N LEU A 447 5.50 -10.84 -13.76
CA LEU A 447 4.64 -9.77 -14.27
C LEU A 447 5.44 -8.51 -14.63
N ALA A 448 6.43 -8.16 -13.82
CA ALA A 448 7.35 -7.05 -14.02
C ALA A 448 8.41 -7.32 -15.11
N LYS A 449 8.51 -8.55 -15.62
CA LYS A 449 9.51 -9.02 -16.60
C LYS A 449 10.94 -9.05 -16.06
N ASP A 450 11.08 -9.45 -14.81
CA ASP A 450 12.35 -9.63 -14.08
C ASP A 450 12.72 -11.11 -13.85
N LEU A 451 12.02 -12.03 -14.51
CA LEU A 451 12.30 -13.47 -14.57
C LEU A 451 12.43 -13.98 -16.01
#